data_AF-A0A0C3B6E9-F1
#
_entry.id   AF-A0A0C3B6E9-F1
#
_cell.length_a   1.000
_cell.length_b   1.000
_cell.length_c   1.000
_cell.angle_alpha   90.00
_cell.angle_beta   90.00
_cell.angle_gamma   90.00
#
_symmetry.space_group_name_H-M   'P 1'
#
loop_
_entity.id
_entity.type
_entity.pdbx_description
1 polymer ?
#
loop_
_entity_poly.entity_id
_entity_poly.type
_entity_poly.pdbx_seq_one_letter_code
_entity_poly.pdbx_strand_id
1 'polypeptide(L)'
;MLPDHHRERQNELARLLLATRQAIASIVDLTTQTEVIRMPHATPRIYPTLTTSNGEIFDLRFVGRFHAGDIGANLLFLATMVPCNPTATASSESKQVLVKLITNGRYGDNVQCILAEAEYAPTLYGSIEVPGAPTAYVMDYLPSDQGWQDLHVYGQKNKDELSHIESLLKDGLVKKLEDNGIVHGDLRPNNIRIRKLTENTPFEFRVVDFDWSGKSGEATYPLLRNVKIQWPGGAGEPIVIGHDWSLLHSCLKELASATPRA
;
A
#
# COMPACT_ATOMS: atom_id res chain seq x y z
N MET A 1 -29.03 56.14 -19.90
CA MET A 1 -27.94 55.70 -18.99
C MET A 1 -28.15 56.40 -17.65
N LEU A 2 -28.16 55.66 -16.53
CA LEU A 2 -28.23 56.27 -15.20
C LEU A 2 -26.93 57.07 -14.94
N PRO A 3 -27.02 58.34 -14.51
CA PRO A 3 -25.83 59.17 -14.31
C PRO A 3 -25.06 58.79 -13.05
N ASP A 4 -23.76 58.53 -13.20
CA ASP A 4 -22.82 58.20 -12.11
C ASP A 4 -22.07 59.47 -11.68
N HIS A 5 -22.76 60.33 -10.93
CA HIS A 5 -22.25 61.64 -10.51
C HIS A 5 -21.02 61.57 -9.58
N HIS A 6 -20.78 60.43 -8.94
CA HIS A 6 -19.69 60.22 -7.99
C HIS A 6 -18.56 59.31 -8.52
N ARG A 7 -18.62 58.89 -9.79
CA ARG A 7 -17.69 57.94 -10.43
C ARG A 7 -17.57 56.61 -9.67
N GLU A 8 -18.52 56.28 -8.80
CA GLU A 8 -18.44 55.10 -7.92
C GLU A 8 -18.49 53.83 -8.74
N ARG A 9 -19.39 53.79 -9.73
CA ARG A 9 -19.54 52.65 -10.64
C ARG A 9 -18.31 52.50 -11.53
N GLN A 10 -17.76 53.61 -12.01
CA GLN A 10 -16.53 53.61 -12.80
C GLN A 10 -15.33 53.10 -12.00
N ASN A 11 -15.22 53.51 -10.74
CA ASN A 11 -14.16 53.09 -9.83
C ASN A 11 -14.28 51.61 -9.45
N GLU A 12 -15.49 51.13 -9.18
CA GLU A 12 -15.75 49.72 -8.89
C GLU A 12 -15.44 48.83 -10.10
N LEU A 13 -15.89 49.23 -11.29
CA LEU A 13 -15.56 48.55 -12.55
C LEU A 13 -14.04 48.52 -12.77
N ALA A 14 -13.34 49.63 -12.54
CA ALA A 14 -11.89 49.71 -12.69
C ALA A 14 -11.15 48.77 -11.72
N ARG A 15 -11.60 48.68 -10.46
CA ARG A 15 -11.04 47.74 -9.47
C ARG A 15 -11.26 46.28 -9.87
N LEU A 16 -12.46 45.93 -10.33
CA LEU A 16 -12.78 44.58 -10.80
C LEU A 16 -11.95 44.20 -12.04
N LEU A 17 -11.81 45.11 -13.01
CA LEU A 17 -11.00 44.88 -14.21
C LEU A 17 -9.52 44.74 -13.87
N LEU A 18 -9.00 45.55 -12.94
CA LEU A 18 -7.62 45.45 -12.48
C LEU A 18 -7.36 44.12 -11.75
N ALA A 19 -8.23 43.74 -10.81
CA ALA A 19 -8.12 42.46 -10.10
C ALA A 19 -8.21 41.27 -11.06
N THR A 20 -9.11 41.33 -12.04
CA THR A 20 -9.24 40.29 -13.09
C THR A 20 -7.98 40.21 -13.94
N ARG A 21 -7.42 41.36 -14.37
CA ARG A 21 -6.17 41.40 -15.13
C ARG A 21 -5.00 40.81 -14.32
N GLN A 22 -4.90 41.17 -13.04
CA GLN A 22 -3.85 40.65 -12.15
C GLN A 22 -3.99 39.15 -11.97
N ALA A 23 -5.21 38.64 -11.74
CA ALA A 23 -5.46 37.21 -11.65
C ALA A 23 -5.11 36.48 -12.95
N ILE A 24 -5.50 37.02 -14.11
CA ILE A 24 -5.13 36.46 -15.42
C ILE A 24 -3.61 36.45 -15.59
N ALA A 25 -2.92 37.55 -15.26
CA ALA A 25 -1.47 37.63 -15.35
C ALA A 25 -0.79 36.59 -14.44
N SER A 26 -1.27 36.43 -13.20
CA SER A 26 -0.79 35.39 -12.30
C SER A 26 -1.03 33.97 -12.84
N ILE A 27 -2.19 33.70 -13.44
CA ILE A 27 -2.47 32.41 -14.10
C ILE A 27 -1.51 32.20 -15.28
N VAL A 28 -1.28 33.21 -16.11
CA VAL A 28 -0.37 33.13 -17.27
C VAL A 28 1.07 32.90 -16.81
N ASP A 29 1.54 33.61 -15.78
CA ASP A 29 2.87 33.41 -15.19
C ASP A 29 3.02 32.00 -14.62
N LEU A 30 1.99 31.47 -13.95
CA LEU A 30 1.97 30.07 -13.52
C LEU A 30 2.07 29.13 -14.72
N THR A 31 1.35 29.37 -15.81
CA THR A 31 1.41 28.50 -17.00
C THR A 31 2.74 28.58 -17.76
N THR A 32 3.51 29.66 -17.63
CA THR A 32 4.81 29.83 -18.29
C THR A 32 5.98 29.36 -17.43
N GLN A 33 5.85 29.38 -16.10
CA GLN A 33 6.88 28.90 -15.17
C GLN A 33 6.78 27.41 -14.86
N THR A 34 5.64 26.78 -15.13
CA THR A 34 5.47 25.36 -14.86
C THR A 34 6.14 24.57 -15.99
N GLU A 35 7.33 24.01 -15.75
CA GLU A 35 7.66 22.73 -16.39
C GLU A 35 6.43 21.86 -16.24
N VAL A 36 5.76 21.53 -17.34
CA VAL A 36 4.55 20.72 -17.28
C VAL A 36 4.95 19.40 -16.63
N ILE A 37 4.69 19.27 -15.32
CA ILE A 37 4.85 18.01 -14.61
C ILE A 37 3.82 17.10 -15.28
N ARG A 38 4.27 16.33 -16.27
CA ARG A 38 3.46 15.35 -16.97
C ARG A 38 3.22 14.21 -15.98
N MET A 39 2.26 14.43 -15.09
CA MET A 39 1.75 13.39 -14.21
C MET A 39 1.07 12.33 -15.08
N PRO A 40 1.49 11.05 -15.00
CA PRO A 40 0.91 9.98 -15.79
C PRO A 40 -0.61 9.93 -15.63
N HIS A 41 -1.33 9.61 -16.71
CA HIS A 41 -2.78 9.44 -16.65
C HIS A 41 -3.18 8.37 -15.63
N ALA A 42 -4.35 8.53 -15.02
CA ALA A 42 -4.90 7.61 -14.01
C ALA A 42 -4.04 7.45 -12.73
N THR A 43 -3.20 8.43 -12.38
CA THR A 43 -2.52 8.51 -11.08
C THR A 43 -3.19 9.50 -10.12
N PRO A 44 -3.17 9.25 -8.80
CA PRO A 44 -3.66 10.20 -7.82
C PRO A 44 -2.86 11.50 -7.83
N ARG A 45 -3.54 12.65 -7.73
CA ARG A 45 -2.90 13.98 -7.74
C ARG A 45 -2.95 14.72 -6.40
N ILE A 46 -3.66 14.15 -5.44
CA ILE A 46 -4.01 14.80 -4.17
C ILE A 46 -3.11 14.38 -3.01
N TYR A 47 -2.15 13.49 -3.25
CA TYR A 47 -1.16 13.06 -2.25
C TYR A 47 0.23 13.56 -2.67
N PRO A 48 0.52 14.87 -2.54
CA PRO A 48 1.75 15.45 -3.08
C PRO A 48 2.99 15.11 -2.24
N THR A 49 2.82 14.92 -0.93
CA THR A 49 3.90 14.68 0.02
C THR A 49 3.52 13.63 1.05
N LEU A 50 4.52 12.93 1.56
CA LEU A 50 4.44 12.05 2.71
C LEU A 50 5.27 12.63 3.85
N THR A 51 4.71 12.67 5.05
CA THR A 51 5.48 12.87 6.29
C THR A 51 5.59 11.54 7.00
N THR A 52 6.82 11.06 7.19
CA THR A 52 7.10 9.80 7.90
C THR A 52 7.01 10.00 9.41
N SER A 53 7.00 8.89 10.17
CA SER A 53 6.91 8.89 11.64
C SER A 53 8.04 9.66 12.34
N ASN A 54 9.23 9.76 11.73
CA ASN A 54 10.37 10.53 12.21
C ASN A 54 10.33 12.02 11.79
N GLY A 55 9.28 12.46 11.09
CA GLY A 55 9.10 13.85 10.66
C GLY A 55 9.81 14.23 9.37
N GLU A 56 10.42 13.29 8.66
CA GLU A 56 10.98 13.54 7.32
C GLU A 56 9.85 13.74 6.30
N ILE A 57 10.09 14.64 5.34
CA ILE A 57 9.10 15.00 4.32
C ILE A 57 9.64 14.59 2.95
N PHE A 58 8.82 13.85 2.21
CA PHE A 58 9.12 13.37 0.87
C PHE A 58 8.05 13.82 -0.12
N ASP A 59 8.47 14.28 -1.30
CA ASP A 59 7.59 14.43 -2.45
C ASP A 59 7.23 13.04 -2.97
N LEU A 60 5.94 12.81 -3.22
CA LEU A 60 5.45 11.54 -3.74
C LEU A 60 5.14 11.68 -5.24
N ARG A 61 5.99 11.07 -6.07
CA ARG A 61 5.88 11.13 -7.54
C ARG A 61 5.28 9.83 -8.06
N PHE A 62 4.00 9.84 -8.41
CA PHE A 62 3.33 8.66 -8.93
C PHE A 62 3.81 8.31 -10.35
N VAL A 63 4.19 7.05 -10.53
CA VAL A 63 4.64 6.48 -11.81
C VAL A 63 3.47 5.90 -12.59
N GLY A 64 2.54 5.22 -11.90
CA GLY A 64 1.41 4.58 -12.57
C GLY A 64 0.63 3.63 -11.66
N ARG A 65 -0.49 3.11 -12.16
CA ARG A 65 -1.24 2.07 -11.47
C ARG A 65 -0.45 0.77 -11.48
N PHE A 66 -0.29 0.17 -10.30
CA PHE A 66 0.36 -1.12 -10.14
C PHE A 66 -0.68 -2.24 -10.27
N HIS A 67 -0.41 -3.21 -11.14
CA HIS A 67 -1.29 -4.33 -11.39
C HIS A 67 -0.66 -5.60 -10.82
N ALA A 68 -1.06 -5.97 -9.61
CA ALA A 68 -0.73 -7.26 -9.02
C ALA A 68 -1.71 -8.33 -9.56
N GLY A 69 -1.55 -8.71 -10.84
CA GLY A 69 -2.41 -9.70 -11.49
C GLY A 69 -3.78 -9.20 -11.98
N ASP A 70 -4.65 -10.14 -12.38
CA ASP A 70 -5.83 -9.92 -13.23
C ASP A 70 -7.11 -9.41 -12.54
N ILE A 71 -7.07 -9.02 -11.26
CA ILE A 71 -8.29 -8.57 -10.55
C ILE A 71 -8.15 -7.10 -10.16
N GLY A 72 -8.77 -6.24 -10.97
CA GLY A 72 -8.73 -4.78 -10.91
C GLY A 72 -9.40 -4.09 -9.71
N ALA A 73 -9.46 -4.73 -8.55
CA ALA A 73 -10.10 -4.19 -7.35
C ALA A 73 -9.16 -3.34 -6.47
N ASN A 74 -7.87 -3.67 -6.42
CA ASN A 74 -6.94 -2.96 -5.54
C ASN A 74 -6.46 -1.65 -6.18
N LEU A 75 -6.61 -0.55 -5.45
CA LEU A 75 -6.11 0.78 -5.83
C LEU A 75 -4.64 0.90 -5.42
N LEU A 76 -3.79 0.12 -6.09
CA LEU A 76 -2.34 0.12 -5.91
C LEU A 76 -1.65 0.97 -6.97
N PHE A 77 -0.66 1.73 -6.55
CA PHE A 77 0.12 2.61 -7.42
C PHE A 77 1.60 2.49 -7.10
N LEU A 78 2.42 2.49 -8.14
CA LEU A 78 3.86 2.67 -7.98
C LEU A 78 4.16 4.17 -7.91
N ALA A 79 4.99 4.55 -6.95
CA ALA A 79 5.46 5.92 -6.79
C ALA A 79 6.94 5.95 -6.42
N THR A 80 7.54 7.13 -6.51
CA THR A 80 8.88 7.40 -6.02
C THR A 80 8.79 8.45 -4.92
N MET A 81 9.30 8.13 -3.74
CA MET A 81 9.53 9.09 -2.66
C MET A 81 10.84 9.83 -2.93
N VAL A 82 10.78 11.16 -2.96
CA VAL A 82 11.95 12.04 -3.18
C VAL A 82 12.10 12.97 -1.96
N PRO A 83 13.23 12.98 -1.25
CA PRO A 83 13.41 13.84 -0.08
C PRO A 83 13.21 15.33 -0.42
N CYS A 84 12.39 16.05 0.35
CA CYS A 84 12.16 17.49 0.12
C CYS A 84 13.35 18.36 0.56
N ASN A 85 14.12 17.91 1.56
CA ASN A 85 15.33 18.57 2.05
C ASN A 85 16.45 17.53 2.16
N PRO A 86 17.44 17.51 1.26
CA PRO A 86 18.62 16.67 1.41
C PRO A 86 19.56 17.26 2.48
N THR A 87 19.17 17.23 3.76
CA THR A 87 20.11 17.48 4.85
C THR A 87 21.05 16.28 4.98
N ALA A 88 22.35 16.57 5.05
CA ALA A 88 23.48 15.69 4.72
C ALA A 88 23.74 14.45 5.60
N THR A 89 22.74 13.88 6.30
CA THR A 89 23.00 12.79 7.27
C THR A 89 22.00 11.63 7.33
N ALA A 90 21.00 11.53 6.46
CA ALA A 90 20.22 10.30 6.30
C ALA A 90 19.71 10.15 4.86
N SER A 91 19.89 8.95 4.28
CA SER A 91 19.70 8.54 2.88
C SER A 91 19.04 9.58 1.93
N SER A 92 19.88 10.37 1.26
CA SER A 92 19.50 11.35 0.21
C SER A 92 18.99 10.71 -1.09
N GLU A 93 18.64 9.43 -1.10
CA GLU A 93 18.27 8.70 -2.32
C GLU A 93 16.77 8.58 -2.47
N SER A 94 16.29 8.86 -3.67
CA SER A 94 14.91 8.61 -4.03
C SER A 94 14.61 7.11 -3.99
N LYS A 95 13.48 6.72 -3.40
CA LYS A 95 13.11 5.31 -3.24
C LYS A 95 11.80 5.00 -3.96
N GLN A 96 11.75 3.89 -4.70
CA GLN A 96 10.49 3.37 -5.22
C GLN A 96 9.66 2.73 -4.12
N VAL A 97 8.38 3.06 -4.10
CA VAL A 97 7.42 2.64 -3.08
C VAL A 97 6.10 2.23 -3.71
N LEU A 98 5.36 1.42 -2.97
CA LEU A 98 4.00 1.05 -3.30
C LEU A 98 3.03 1.91 -2.49
N VAL A 99 2.01 2.45 -3.13
CA VAL A 99 0.95 3.25 -2.51
C VAL A 99 -0.36 2.50 -2.65
N LYS A 100 -0.99 2.16 -1.51
CA LYS A 100 -2.31 1.53 -1.47
C LYS A 100 -3.35 2.55 -1.01
N LEU A 101 -4.39 2.75 -1.82
CA LEU A 101 -5.52 3.60 -1.42
C LEU A 101 -6.61 2.74 -0.78
N ILE A 102 -6.97 3.07 0.47
CA ILE A 102 -7.99 2.39 1.25
C ILE A 102 -9.23 3.26 1.27
N THR A 103 -10.28 2.79 0.61
CA THR A 103 -11.54 3.52 0.43
C THR A 103 -12.51 3.35 1.61
N ASN A 104 -12.44 2.22 2.30
CA ASN A 104 -13.41 1.83 3.32
C ASN A 104 -12.70 1.25 4.54
N GLY A 105 -12.99 1.81 5.72
CA GLY A 105 -12.68 1.18 7.00
C GLY A 105 -11.26 1.38 7.49
N ARG A 106 -10.82 0.43 8.33
CA ARG A 106 -9.52 0.41 8.99
C ARG A 106 -8.58 -0.50 8.20
N TYR A 107 -7.38 -0.02 7.93
CA TYR A 107 -6.28 -0.83 7.42
C TYR A 107 -5.50 -1.39 8.62
N GLY A 108 -4.99 -2.61 8.51
CA GLY A 108 -4.19 -3.23 9.58
C GLY A 108 -2.76 -2.70 9.67
N ASP A 109 -2.59 -1.37 9.69
CA ASP A 109 -1.29 -0.68 9.76
C ASP A 109 -0.48 -1.10 10.99
N ASN A 110 -1.11 -1.20 12.16
CA ASN A 110 -0.44 -1.65 13.38
C ASN A 110 0.12 -3.08 13.24
N VAL A 111 -0.65 -3.99 12.63
CA VAL A 111 -0.19 -5.36 12.37
C VAL A 111 0.97 -5.35 11.36
N GLN A 112 0.87 -4.53 10.31
CA GLN A 112 1.96 -4.37 9.35
C GLN A 112 3.24 -3.85 10.02
N CYS A 113 3.15 -2.80 10.85
CA CYS A 113 4.31 -2.25 11.56
C CYS A 113 4.97 -3.30 12.46
N ILE A 114 4.21 -4.04 13.26
CA ILE A 114 4.73 -5.09 14.14
C ILE A 114 5.44 -6.20 13.34
N LEU A 115 4.87 -6.61 12.20
CA LEU A 115 5.51 -7.59 11.33
C LEU A 115 6.71 -7.01 10.58
N ALA A 116 6.70 -5.73 10.21
CA ALA A 116 7.80 -5.07 9.52
C ALA A 116 9.03 -4.95 10.43
N GLU A 117 8.83 -4.60 11.70
CA GLU A 117 9.89 -4.63 12.74
C GLU A 117 10.52 -6.02 12.91
N ALA A 118 9.74 -7.06 12.61
CA ALA A 118 10.19 -8.46 12.62
C ALA A 118 10.69 -8.96 11.27
N GLU A 119 10.86 -8.07 10.29
CA GLU A 119 11.24 -8.37 8.91
C GLU A 119 10.28 -9.35 8.18
N TYR A 120 9.03 -9.45 8.64
CA TYR A 120 7.99 -10.27 8.02
C TYR A 120 6.99 -9.47 7.18
N ALA A 121 7.09 -8.14 7.10
CA ALA A 121 6.23 -7.31 6.26
C ALA A 121 7.02 -6.17 5.60
N PRO A 122 6.54 -5.61 4.48
CA PRO A 122 7.11 -4.40 3.91
C PRO A 122 7.02 -3.26 4.93
N THR A 123 8.06 -2.43 5.02
CA THR A 123 8.06 -1.25 5.90
C THR A 123 6.92 -0.32 5.50
N LEU A 124 6.12 0.11 6.47
CA LEU A 124 5.12 1.15 6.28
C LEU A 124 5.76 2.50 6.61
N TYR A 125 5.92 3.37 5.61
CA TYR A 125 6.50 4.71 5.79
C TYR A 125 5.54 5.68 6.45
N GLY A 126 4.24 5.48 6.22
CA GLY A 126 3.18 6.27 6.81
C GLY A 126 1.91 6.24 5.97
N SER A 127 0.96 7.07 6.38
CA SER A 127 -0.30 7.28 5.70
C SER A 127 -0.53 8.76 5.41
N ILE A 128 -1.29 9.03 4.34
CA ILE A 128 -1.68 10.38 3.93
C ILE A 128 -3.19 10.43 3.92
N GLU A 129 -3.76 11.28 4.77
CA GLU A 129 -5.19 11.54 4.84
C GLU A 129 -5.51 12.85 4.14
N VAL A 130 -6.44 12.80 3.19
CA VAL A 130 -6.96 13.98 2.49
C VAL A 130 -8.47 14.00 2.67
N PRO A 131 -9.06 15.08 3.23
CA PRO A 131 -10.51 15.15 3.43
C PRO A 131 -11.29 14.84 2.14
N GLY A 132 -12.22 13.89 2.24
CA GLY A 132 -13.06 13.47 1.11
C GLY A 132 -12.38 12.49 0.13
N ALA A 133 -11.20 12.00 0.44
CA ALA A 133 -10.48 11.02 -0.37
C ALA A 133 -10.09 9.76 0.43
N PRO A 134 -9.81 8.64 -0.24
CA PRO A 134 -9.25 7.44 0.39
C PRO A 134 -7.94 7.72 1.15
N THR A 135 -7.68 7.03 2.26
CA THR A 135 -6.37 7.13 2.92
C THR A 135 -5.32 6.41 2.08
N ALA A 136 -4.19 7.08 1.81
CA ALA A 136 -3.08 6.49 1.06
C ALA A 136 -2.02 5.94 2.04
N TYR A 137 -1.75 4.64 1.98
CA TYR A 137 -0.67 4.01 2.75
C TYR A 137 0.55 3.81 1.86
N VAL A 138 1.71 4.30 2.29
CA VAL A 138 2.96 4.27 1.52
C VAL A 138 3.89 3.25 2.15
N MET A 139 4.32 2.25 1.39
CA MET A 139 5.09 1.11 1.90
C MET A 139 6.18 0.66 0.93
N ASP A 140 7.09 -0.19 1.41
CA ASP A 140 8.12 -0.81 0.58
C ASP A 140 7.53 -1.48 -0.66
N TYR A 141 8.16 -1.24 -1.81
CA TYR A 141 7.90 -1.98 -3.03
C TYR A 141 8.81 -3.22 -3.07
N LEU A 142 8.23 -4.38 -3.39
CA LEU A 142 8.93 -5.67 -3.48
C LEU A 142 9.01 -6.11 -4.95
N PRO A 143 10.05 -5.70 -5.70
CA PRO A 143 10.09 -5.91 -7.13
C PRO A 143 10.60 -7.31 -7.49
N SER A 144 10.11 -7.83 -8.62
CA SER A 144 10.44 -9.18 -9.09
C SER A 144 11.88 -9.34 -9.57
N ASP A 145 12.49 -8.27 -10.08
CA ASP A 145 13.90 -8.24 -10.50
C ASP A 145 14.87 -8.39 -9.31
N GLN A 146 14.41 -8.08 -8.09
CA GLN A 146 15.11 -8.37 -6.84
C GLN A 146 14.77 -9.77 -6.28
N GLY A 147 14.09 -10.63 -7.04
CA GLY A 147 13.80 -12.02 -6.70
C GLY A 147 12.53 -12.26 -5.88
N TRP A 148 11.72 -11.22 -5.61
CA TRP A 148 10.44 -11.37 -4.92
C TRP A 148 9.38 -11.99 -5.82
N GLN A 149 8.67 -12.99 -5.32
CA GLN A 149 7.52 -13.59 -6.01
C GLN A 149 6.46 -14.07 -5.00
N ASP A 150 5.25 -14.38 -5.48
CA ASP A 150 4.22 -14.98 -4.62
C ASP A 150 4.63 -16.37 -4.15
N LEU A 151 4.45 -16.66 -2.86
CA LEU A 151 4.71 -18.00 -2.31
C LEU A 151 3.87 -19.06 -2.99
N HIS A 152 2.64 -18.74 -3.40
CA HIS A 152 1.83 -19.64 -4.20
C HIS A 152 2.53 -20.03 -5.52
N VAL A 153 3.05 -19.06 -6.27
CA VAL A 153 3.75 -19.30 -7.54
C VAL A 153 5.06 -20.05 -7.32
N TYR A 154 5.80 -19.70 -6.26
CA TYR A 154 7.02 -20.42 -5.88
C TYR A 154 6.73 -21.88 -5.53
N GLY A 155 5.73 -22.11 -4.68
CA GLY A 155 5.38 -23.45 -4.18
C GLY A 155 4.80 -24.37 -5.25
N GLN A 156 4.17 -23.84 -6.29
CA GLN A 156 3.78 -24.64 -7.47
C GLN A 156 5.00 -25.25 -8.18
N LYS A 157 6.13 -24.53 -8.19
CA LYS A 157 7.36 -24.93 -8.88
C LYS A 157 8.29 -25.77 -7.99
N ASN A 158 8.33 -25.46 -6.68
CA ASN A 158 9.28 -26.05 -5.72
C ASN A 158 8.53 -26.76 -4.58
N LYS A 159 7.80 -27.82 -4.93
CA LYS A 159 6.93 -28.55 -3.99
C LYS A 159 7.71 -29.29 -2.90
N ASP A 160 8.90 -29.75 -3.23
CA ASP A 160 9.83 -30.42 -2.33
C ASP A 160 10.27 -29.50 -1.17
N GLU A 161 10.33 -28.19 -1.40
CA GLU A 161 10.69 -27.21 -0.36
C GLU A 161 9.50 -26.78 0.53
N LEU A 162 8.26 -27.13 0.17
CA LEU A 162 7.06 -26.65 0.88
C LEU A 162 7.02 -27.08 2.35
N SER A 163 7.45 -28.30 2.67
CA SER A 163 7.46 -28.77 4.06
C SER A 163 8.44 -27.97 4.92
N HIS A 164 9.58 -27.57 4.35
CA HIS A 164 10.56 -26.74 5.03
C HIS A 164 10.03 -25.31 5.20
N ILE A 165 9.46 -24.73 4.14
CA ILE A 165 8.84 -23.40 4.16
C ILE A 165 7.70 -23.34 5.19
N GLU A 166 6.85 -24.37 5.25
CA GLU A 166 5.76 -24.49 6.22
C GLU A 166 6.29 -24.38 7.66
N SER A 167 7.35 -25.13 8.00
CA SER A 167 7.97 -25.06 9.33
C SER A 167 8.50 -23.66 9.64
N LEU A 168 9.20 -23.02 8.69
CA LEU A 168 9.72 -21.66 8.87
C LEU A 168 8.62 -20.64 9.10
N LEU A 169 7.53 -20.72 8.34
CA LEU A 169 6.38 -19.82 8.49
C LEU A 169 5.65 -20.05 9.81
N LYS A 170 5.53 -21.31 10.25
CA LYS A 170 4.90 -21.64 11.52
C LYS A 170 5.71 -21.13 12.72
N ASP A 171 6.99 -21.48 12.76
CA ASP A 171 7.85 -21.20 13.91
C ASP A 171 8.28 -19.74 13.99
N GLY A 172 8.29 -19.04 12.85
CA GLY A 172 8.61 -17.62 12.74
C GLY A 172 7.38 -16.72 12.67
N LEU A 173 6.77 -16.62 11.48
CA LEU A 173 5.71 -15.65 11.19
C LEU A 173 4.45 -15.87 12.03
N VAL A 174 3.92 -17.10 12.04
CA VAL A 174 2.68 -17.41 12.76
C VAL A 174 2.90 -17.23 14.25
N LYS A 175 3.99 -17.77 14.78
CA LYS A 175 4.36 -17.54 16.19
C LYS A 175 4.41 -16.05 16.54
N LYS A 176 4.95 -15.21 15.65
CA LYS A 176 5.00 -13.75 15.86
C LYS A 176 3.62 -13.11 15.94
N LEU A 177 2.67 -13.54 15.11
CA LEU A 177 1.28 -13.08 15.18
C LEU A 177 0.65 -13.48 16.52
N GLU A 178 0.79 -14.75 16.91
CA GLU A 178 0.21 -15.29 18.14
C GLU A 178 0.79 -14.64 19.40
N ASP A 179 2.11 -14.49 19.47
CA ASP A 179 2.82 -13.89 20.61
C ASP A 179 2.41 -12.41 20.82
N ASN A 180 1.99 -11.71 19.77
CA ASN A 180 1.52 -10.32 19.83
C ASN A 180 -0.01 -10.20 19.95
N GLY A 181 -0.75 -11.32 19.97
CA GLY A 181 -2.21 -11.30 20.04
C GLY A 181 -2.89 -10.64 18.83
N ILE A 182 -2.23 -10.67 17.67
CA ILE A 182 -2.69 -10.07 16.42
C ILE A 182 -2.96 -11.15 15.38
N VAL A 183 -3.78 -10.82 14.38
CA VAL A 183 -4.17 -11.70 13.29
C VAL A 183 -4.06 -10.96 11.96
N HIS A 184 -3.73 -11.69 10.90
CA HIS A 184 -3.77 -11.19 9.52
C HIS A 184 -5.17 -11.36 8.90
N GLY A 185 -5.84 -12.48 9.19
CA GLY A 185 -7.18 -12.79 8.69
C GLY A 185 -7.21 -13.37 7.29
N ASP A 186 -6.31 -12.92 6.39
CA ASP A 186 -6.17 -13.46 5.04
C ASP A 186 -4.79 -14.12 4.78
N LEU A 187 -4.23 -14.82 5.77
CA LEU A 187 -2.90 -15.40 5.63
C LEU A 187 -2.89 -16.61 4.69
N ARG A 188 -2.60 -16.37 3.41
CA ARG A 188 -2.53 -17.39 2.35
C ARG A 188 -1.23 -17.26 1.55
N PRO A 189 -0.79 -18.30 0.83
CA PRO A 189 0.38 -18.23 -0.04
C PRO A 189 0.36 -17.10 -1.09
N ASN A 190 -0.82 -16.59 -1.47
CA ASN A 190 -0.93 -15.43 -2.37
C ASN A 190 -0.60 -14.09 -1.71
N ASN A 191 -0.70 -14.02 -0.38
CA ASN A 191 -0.45 -12.82 0.42
C ASN A 191 0.91 -12.89 1.13
N ILE A 192 1.76 -13.84 0.74
CA ILE A 192 3.13 -13.99 1.24
C ILE A 192 4.06 -13.89 0.03
N ARG A 193 4.89 -12.87 0.01
CA ARG A 193 6.02 -12.77 -0.91
C ARG A 193 7.18 -13.58 -0.34
N ILE A 194 7.84 -14.34 -1.21
CA ILE A 194 9.03 -15.12 -0.89
C ILE A 194 10.17 -14.71 -1.80
N ARG A 195 11.38 -14.73 -1.24
CA ARG A 195 12.62 -14.60 -1.99
C ARG A 195 13.66 -15.58 -1.45
N LYS A 196 14.43 -16.17 -2.37
CA LYS A 196 15.61 -16.98 -2.07
C LYS A 196 16.80 -16.32 -2.76
N LEU A 197 17.76 -15.77 -2.01
CA LEU A 197 18.88 -15.01 -2.58
C LEU A 197 19.94 -15.93 -3.21
N THR A 198 20.22 -17.07 -2.58
CA THR A 198 21.08 -18.13 -3.14
C THR A 198 20.55 -19.49 -2.69
N GLU A 199 21.04 -20.59 -3.28
CA GLU A 199 20.67 -21.95 -2.85
C GLU A 199 20.94 -22.21 -1.36
N ASN A 200 21.94 -21.54 -0.79
CA ASN A 200 22.38 -21.69 0.59
C ASN A 200 21.89 -20.57 1.53
N THR A 201 21.13 -19.59 1.02
CA THR A 201 20.60 -18.49 1.83
C THR A 201 19.23 -18.87 2.39
N PRO A 202 18.92 -18.53 3.65
CA PRO A 202 17.57 -18.70 4.18
C PRO A 202 16.53 -17.97 3.32
N PHE A 203 15.30 -18.47 3.37
CA PHE A 203 14.16 -17.82 2.76
C PHE A 203 13.83 -16.52 3.47
N GLU A 204 13.53 -15.49 2.68
CA GLU A 204 12.93 -14.27 3.19
C GLU A 204 11.44 -14.25 2.85
N PHE A 205 10.63 -13.82 3.82
CA PHE A 205 9.19 -13.71 3.68
C PHE A 205 8.73 -12.29 3.95
N ARG A 206 7.75 -11.82 3.16
CA ARG A 206 7.04 -10.55 3.39
C ARG A 206 5.55 -10.77 3.19
N VAL A 207 4.79 -10.66 4.27
CA VAL A 207 3.33 -10.68 4.28
C VAL A 207 2.82 -9.35 3.73
N VAL A 208 1.84 -9.42 2.85
CA VAL A 208 1.18 -8.27 2.23
C VAL A 208 -0.32 -8.40 2.40
N ASP A 209 -1.03 -7.31 2.14
CA ASP A 209 -2.51 -7.25 2.13
C ASP A 209 -3.19 -7.33 3.51
N PHE A 210 -2.92 -6.33 4.35
CA PHE A 210 -3.40 -6.21 5.74
C PHE A 210 -4.84 -5.69 5.89
N ASP A 211 -5.71 -5.86 4.90
CA ASP A 211 -7.07 -5.27 4.94
C ASP A 211 -7.96 -5.90 6.01
N TRP A 212 -7.67 -7.12 6.44
CA TRP A 212 -8.47 -7.86 7.43
C TRP A 212 -7.73 -8.02 8.76
N SER A 213 -6.54 -7.43 8.85
CA SER A 213 -5.64 -7.61 9.96
C SER A 213 -6.05 -6.73 11.14
N GLY A 214 -5.81 -7.22 12.35
CA GLY A 214 -6.05 -6.47 13.57
C GLY A 214 -5.78 -7.30 14.81
N LYS A 215 -6.34 -6.87 15.94
CA LYS A 215 -6.24 -7.62 17.19
C LYS A 215 -7.14 -8.85 17.14
N SER A 216 -6.66 -9.95 17.70
CA SER A 216 -7.41 -11.20 17.78
C SER A 216 -8.73 -11.01 18.53
N GLY A 217 -9.82 -11.54 17.97
CA GLY A 217 -11.17 -11.42 18.52
C GLY A 217 -11.85 -10.06 18.26
N GLU A 218 -11.12 -9.07 17.74
CA GLU A 218 -11.67 -7.74 17.38
C GLU A 218 -11.77 -7.56 15.86
N ALA A 219 -10.77 -8.02 15.11
CA ALA A 219 -10.84 -8.09 13.65
C ALA A 219 -11.91 -9.11 13.22
N THR A 220 -12.64 -8.85 12.14
CA THR A 220 -13.72 -9.71 11.67
C THR A 220 -13.56 -10.06 10.19
N TYR A 221 -13.94 -11.28 9.81
CA TYR A 221 -14.00 -11.64 8.40
C TYR A 221 -15.00 -10.77 7.64
N PRO A 222 -14.68 -10.35 6.39
CA PRO A 222 -15.65 -9.65 5.56
C PRO A 222 -16.90 -10.49 5.31
N LEU A 223 -18.05 -9.79 5.19
CA LEU A 223 -19.32 -10.42 4.86
C LEU A 223 -19.28 -11.09 3.48
N LEU A 224 -18.63 -10.43 2.51
CA LEU A 224 -18.42 -10.94 1.17
C LEU A 224 -16.98 -11.43 1.03
N ARG A 225 -16.81 -12.75 0.89
CA ARG A 225 -15.51 -13.37 0.64
C ARG A 225 -15.65 -14.54 -0.32
N ASN A 226 -14.52 -14.99 -0.86
CA ASN A 226 -14.50 -16.10 -1.80
C ASN A 226 -14.98 -17.39 -1.12
N VAL A 227 -16.16 -17.88 -1.50
CA VAL A 227 -16.80 -19.08 -0.94
C VAL A 227 -16.07 -20.38 -1.29
N LYS A 228 -15.13 -20.35 -2.26
CA LYS A 228 -14.33 -21.52 -2.63
C LYS A 228 -13.19 -21.79 -1.64
N ILE A 229 -12.87 -20.82 -0.78
CA ILE A 229 -11.84 -20.96 0.25
C ILE A 229 -12.52 -21.45 1.53
N GLN A 230 -11.95 -22.48 2.13
CA GLN A 230 -12.38 -22.96 3.45
C GLN A 230 -11.81 -22.03 4.52
N TRP A 231 -12.54 -20.96 4.81
CA TRP A 231 -12.18 -20.01 5.85
C TRP A 231 -12.32 -20.66 7.24
N PRO A 232 -11.39 -20.40 8.18
CA PRO A 232 -11.48 -20.89 9.55
C PRO A 232 -12.71 -20.39 10.32
N GLY A 233 -13.30 -19.26 9.91
CA GLY A 233 -14.50 -18.69 10.53
C GLY A 233 -15.58 -18.22 9.54
N GLY A 234 -16.74 -17.91 10.11
CA GLY A 234 -17.94 -17.43 9.43
C GLY A 234 -17.86 -15.98 8.94
N ALA A 235 -18.89 -15.54 8.21
CA ALA A 235 -18.97 -14.18 7.68
C ALA A 235 -19.29 -13.19 8.79
N GLY A 236 -18.51 -12.12 8.92
CA GLY A 236 -18.65 -11.16 10.01
C GLY A 236 -18.22 -11.71 11.37
N GLU A 237 -17.74 -12.96 11.44
CA GLU A 237 -17.25 -13.52 12.69
C GLU A 237 -15.86 -12.99 13.04
N PRO A 238 -15.53 -12.90 14.34
CA PRO A 238 -14.20 -12.53 14.78
C PRO A 238 -13.12 -13.49 14.25
N ILE A 239 -11.99 -12.92 13.86
CA ILE A 239 -10.78 -13.63 13.50
C ILE A 239 -9.99 -13.85 14.80
N VAL A 240 -9.73 -15.11 15.16
CA VAL A 240 -9.05 -15.47 16.41
C VAL A 240 -7.69 -16.12 16.15
N ILE A 241 -6.85 -16.18 17.19
CA ILE A 241 -5.56 -16.89 17.16
C ILE A 241 -5.76 -18.31 16.61
N GLY A 242 -4.80 -18.76 15.81
CA GLY A 242 -4.84 -20.07 15.14
C GLY A 242 -5.60 -20.07 13.80
N HIS A 243 -6.46 -19.08 13.51
CA HIS A 243 -7.11 -18.98 12.20
C HIS A 243 -6.09 -18.81 11.08
N ASP A 244 -5.12 -17.91 11.25
CA ASP A 244 -4.08 -17.67 10.24
C ASP A 244 -3.27 -18.93 9.93
N TRP A 245 -2.89 -19.70 10.96
CA TRP A 245 -2.21 -20.97 10.78
C TRP A 245 -3.10 -22.00 10.08
N SER A 246 -4.35 -22.15 10.51
CA SER A 246 -5.28 -23.10 9.92
C SER A 246 -5.49 -22.84 8.42
N LEU A 247 -5.63 -21.57 8.04
CA LEU A 247 -5.79 -21.16 6.64
C LEU A 247 -4.50 -21.36 5.83
N LEU A 248 -3.35 -20.94 6.36
CA LEU A 248 -2.08 -21.10 5.68
C LEU A 248 -1.76 -22.59 5.46
N HIS A 249 -1.93 -23.40 6.51
CA HIS A 249 -1.67 -24.83 6.49
C HIS A 249 -2.54 -25.58 5.47
N SER A 250 -3.84 -25.29 5.43
CA SER A 250 -4.73 -25.91 4.45
C SER A 250 -4.33 -25.55 3.02
N CYS A 251 -4.02 -24.28 2.76
CA CYS A 251 -3.56 -23.83 1.44
C CYS A 251 -2.23 -24.45 1.02
N LEU A 252 -1.25 -24.59 1.94
CA LEU A 252 0.04 -25.22 1.63
C LEU A 252 -0.13 -26.71 1.31
N LYS A 253 -1.02 -27.42 2.03
CA LYS A 253 -1.37 -28.81 1.72
C LYS A 253 -2.02 -28.97 0.35
N GLU A 254 -2.98 -28.09 0.02
CA GLU A 254 -3.61 -28.07 -1.30
C GLU A 254 -2.55 -27.87 -2.39
N LEU A 255 -1.64 -26.91 -2.18
CA LEU A 255 -0.54 -26.61 -3.10
C LEU A 255 0.41 -27.78 -3.32
N ALA A 256 0.77 -28.51 -2.26
CA ALA A 256 1.59 -29.70 -2.34
C ALA A 256 0.89 -30.84 -3.10
N SER A 257 -0.42 -30.99 -2.92
CA SER A 257 -1.23 -32.04 -3.55
C SER A 257 -1.65 -31.77 -5.00
N ALA A 258 -1.66 -30.51 -5.44
CA ALA A 258 -2.18 -30.11 -6.74
C ALA A 258 -1.28 -30.62 -7.87
N THR A 259 -1.75 -31.54 -8.73
CA THR A 259 -1.01 -32.01 -9.91
C THR A 259 -0.59 -30.83 -10.81
N PRO A 260 0.64 -30.80 -11.38
CA PRO A 260 1.03 -29.73 -12.31
C PRO A 260 -0.03 -29.61 -13.40
N ARG A 261 -0.56 -28.40 -13.63
CA ARG A 261 -1.38 -28.16 -14.83
C ARG A 261 -0.47 -28.34 -16.04
N ALA A 262 -0.75 -29.40 -16.81
CA ALA A 262 -0.09 -29.69 -18.08
C ALA A 262 -0.31 -28.58 -19.10
#